data_AF-A0A7K7VAC8-F1
#
_entry.id   AF-A0A7K7VAC8-F1
#
_cell.length_a   1.000
_cell.length_b   1.000
_cell.length_c   1.000
_cell.angle_alpha   90.00
_cell.angle_beta   90.00
_cell.angle_gamma   90.00
#
_symmetry.space_group_name_H-M   'P 1'
#
loop_
_entity.id
_entity.type
_entity.pdbx_description
1 polymer ?
#
loop_
_entity_poly.entity_id
_entity_poly.type
_entity_poly.pdbx_seq_one_letter_code
_entity_poly.pdbx_strand_id
1 'polypeptide(L)'
;RRFPQAIIVGVKKGGTRALLEFLRAHPAVRAVGAEPHFFDRCYERGLRWYRSLMPRTLQGQITMEKTPSYFVTKEAPRRIHNMSRDTKLIVVVRNPVTRAISDYTQTLSKNPSIPSFQALAFKNLSTGLVDTTWSAVRIGIYAKHLDNWLQYFPLSKFLFVSGERLVSDPAGEMGRVQDFLGLRRLVTEQHFYFNETKGFPCLTRPEGGSRPRCLGKSKGRPHPRIDGQVVRRLRDFYRPFNLKFYQMTGQDFGWD
;
A
#
# COMPACT_ATOMS: atom_id res chain seq x y z
N ARG A 1 -12.95 -21.26 -7.22
CA ARG A 1 -11.90 -20.22 -7.01
C ARG A 1 -12.04 -19.23 -8.16
N ARG A 2 -12.15 -17.93 -7.86
CA ARG A 2 -12.34 -16.87 -8.87
C ARG A 2 -11.09 -15.99 -8.93
N PHE A 3 -10.85 -15.32 -10.05
CA PHE A 3 -9.83 -14.27 -10.11
C PHE A 3 -10.20 -13.11 -9.18
N PRO A 4 -9.21 -12.36 -8.67
CA PRO A 4 -9.49 -11.25 -7.78
C PRO A 4 -10.23 -10.13 -8.53
N GLN A 5 -11.39 -9.73 -8.01
CA GLN A 5 -12.14 -8.59 -8.52
C GLN A 5 -11.52 -7.26 -8.07
N ALA A 6 -10.76 -7.27 -6.97
CA ALA A 6 -10.03 -6.11 -6.49
C ALA A 6 -8.62 -6.49 -6.01
N ILE A 7 -7.63 -5.63 -6.29
CA ILE A 7 -6.23 -5.85 -5.94
C ILE A 7 -5.67 -4.63 -5.21
N ILE A 8 -5.00 -4.85 -4.08
CA ILE A 8 -4.20 -3.82 -3.42
C ILE A 8 -2.81 -3.83 -4.05
N VAL A 9 -2.58 -2.92 -5.00
CA VAL A 9 -1.37 -2.91 -5.85
C VAL A 9 -0.20 -2.16 -5.23
N GLY A 10 -0.44 -1.36 -4.19
CA GLY A 10 0.59 -0.51 -3.61
C GLY A 10 0.12 0.33 -2.43
N VAL A 11 0.99 1.19 -1.87
CA VAL A 11 2.45 1.19 -2.15
C VAL A 11 3.22 0.44 -1.08
N LYS A 12 4.45 0.01 -1.41
CA LYS A 12 5.36 -0.58 -0.43
C LYS A 12 5.53 0.39 0.74
N LYS A 13 5.25 -0.11 1.95
CA LYS A 13 5.26 0.64 3.24
C LYS A 13 4.13 1.65 3.45
N GLY A 14 3.11 1.67 2.59
CA GLY A 14 1.94 2.55 2.75
C GLY A 14 0.92 2.10 3.80
N GLY A 15 0.87 0.80 4.13
CA GLY A 15 -0.15 0.26 5.05
C GLY A 15 -0.95 -0.92 4.47
N THR A 16 -0.56 -1.43 3.30
CA THR A 16 -1.25 -2.50 2.56
C THR A 16 -1.61 -3.75 3.37
N ARG A 17 -0.75 -4.17 4.32
CA ARG A 17 -1.07 -5.29 5.22
C ARG A 17 -2.18 -4.92 6.20
N ALA A 18 -2.14 -3.73 6.81
CA ALA A 18 -3.18 -3.29 7.73
C ALA A 18 -4.53 -3.28 7.03
N LEU A 19 -4.60 -2.62 5.87
CA LEU A 19 -5.82 -2.55 5.06
C LEU A 19 -6.38 -3.95 4.73
N LEU A 20 -5.52 -4.87 4.28
CA LEU A 20 -5.99 -6.22 3.94
C LEU A 20 -6.51 -6.98 5.16
N GLU A 21 -5.84 -6.90 6.31
CA GLU A 21 -6.32 -7.56 7.52
C GLU A 21 -7.65 -6.94 8.01
N PHE A 22 -7.80 -5.62 7.91
CA PHE A 22 -9.05 -4.93 8.29
C PHE A 22 -10.20 -5.32 7.37
N LEU A 23 -9.96 -5.38 6.05
CA LEU A 23 -10.94 -5.86 5.08
C LEU A 23 -11.38 -7.30 5.30
N ARG A 24 -10.48 -8.18 5.77
CA ARG A 24 -10.80 -9.58 6.06
C ARG A 24 -11.77 -9.76 7.23
N ALA A 25 -11.99 -8.74 8.05
CA ALA A 25 -13.07 -8.75 9.04
C ALA A 25 -14.47 -8.72 8.38
N HIS A 26 -14.57 -8.29 7.12
CA HIS A 26 -15.84 -8.28 6.40
C HIS A 26 -16.19 -9.68 5.86
N PRO A 27 -17.40 -10.23 6.15
CA PRO A 27 -17.76 -11.61 5.78
C PRO A 27 -17.82 -11.86 4.26
N ALA A 28 -18.04 -10.80 3.47
CA ALA A 28 -18.02 -10.87 2.02
C ALA A 28 -16.60 -10.77 1.40
N VAL A 29 -15.54 -10.65 2.18
CA VAL A 29 -14.17 -10.52 1.63
C VAL A 29 -13.39 -11.80 1.88
N ARG A 30 -12.77 -12.33 0.83
CA ARG A 30 -11.83 -13.44 0.92
C ARG A 30 -10.54 -13.08 0.21
N ALA A 31 -9.41 -13.21 0.90
CA ALA A 31 -8.14 -12.78 0.36
C ALA A 31 -7.02 -13.82 0.48
N VAL A 32 -6.11 -13.80 -0.49
CA VAL A 32 -4.84 -14.53 -0.41
C VAL A 32 -4.03 -14.01 0.78
N GLY A 33 -3.49 -14.91 1.61
CA GLY A 33 -2.72 -14.52 2.80
C GLY A 33 -1.33 -13.96 2.45
N ALA A 34 -0.61 -14.65 1.58
CA ALA A 34 0.69 -14.25 1.05
C ALA A 34 0.55 -13.19 -0.06
N GLU A 35 1.67 -12.55 -0.43
CA GLU A 35 1.75 -11.68 -1.60
C GLU A 35 2.03 -12.58 -2.83
N PRO A 36 1.11 -12.72 -3.80
CA PRO A 36 1.29 -13.66 -4.90
C PRO A 36 2.50 -13.39 -5.80
N HIS A 37 2.87 -12.11 -5.96
CA HIS A 37 3.92 -11.70 -6.90
C HIS A 37 3.73 -12.23 -8.32
N PHE A 38 2.48 -12.34 -8.76
CA PHE A 38 2.15 -12.89 -10.08
C PHE A 38 2.46 -11.90 -11.19
N PHE A 39 1.99 -10.66 -11.08
CA PHE A 39 2.14 -9.68 -12.16
C PHE A 39 3.52 -9.02 -12.24
N ASP A 40 4.42 -9.29 -11.29
CA ASP A 40 5.80 -8.81 -11.27
C ASP A 40 6.85 -9.93 -11.43
N ARG A 41 6.74 -11.05 -10.70
CA ARG A 41 7.82 -12.08 -10.67
C ARG A 41 7.43 -13.42 -11.30
N CYS A 42 6.17 -13.82 -11.17
CA CYS A 42 5.71 -15.18 -11.46
C CYS A 42 4.76 -15.25 -12.66
N TYR A 43 4.77 -14.24 -13.55
CA TYR A 43 3.79 -14.11 -14.62
C TYR A 43 3.79 -15.30 -15.58
N GLU A 44 4.99 -15.83 -15.88
CA GLU A 44 5.20 -16.98 -16.77
C GLU A 44 4.57 -18.29 -16.24
N ARG A 45 4.19 -18.35 -14.96
CA ARG A 45 3.45 -19.52 -14.42
C ARG A 45 2.00 -19.60 -14.92
N GLY A 46 1.52 -18.55 -15.59
CA GLY A 46 0.21 -18.51 -16.24
C GLY A 46 -0.98 -18.30 -15.28
N LEU A 47 -2.11 -17.88 -15.85
CA LEU A 47 -3.32 -17.54 -15.09
C LEU A 47 -3.92 -18.74 -14.35
N ARG A 48 -3.71 -19.98 -14.82
CA ARG A 48 -4.16 -21.19 -14.11
C ARG A 48 -3.46 -21.32 -12.76
N TRP A 49 -2.15 -21.09 -12.71
CA TRP A 49 -1.39 -21.06 -11.46
C TRP A 49 -1.87 -19.93 -10.55
N TYR A 50 -2.05 -18.73 -11.08
CA TYR A 50 -2.53 -17.59 -10.30
C TYR A 50 -3.91 -17.83 -9.68
N ARG A 51 -4.87 -18.34 -10.46
CA ARG A 51 -6.21 -18.72 -9.97
C ARG A 51 -6.16 -19.80 -8.89
N SER A 52 -5.17 -20.69 -8.95
CA SER A 52 -5.00 -21.76 -7.97
C SER A 52 -4.64 -21.22 -6.58
N LEU A 53 -4.02 -20.05 -6.48
CA LEU A 53 -3.68 -19.40 -5.20
C LEU A 53 -4.90 -18.79 -4.51
N MET A 54 -5.96 -18.51 -5.27
CA MET A 54 -7.13 -17.79 -4.75
C MET A 54 -7.93 -18.65 -3.77
N PRO A 55 -8.48 -18.07 -2.69
CA PRO A 55 -9.38 -18.81 -1.81
C PRO A 55 -10.63 -19.27 -2.56
N ARG A 56 -11.28 -20.33 -2.05
CA ARG A 56 -12.66 -20.63 -2.43
C ARG A 56 -13.56 -19.54 -1.85
N THR A 57 -14.56 -19.13 -2.63
CA THR A 57 -15.47 -18.04 -2.29
C THR A 57 -16.88 -18.44 -2.66
N LEU A 58 -17.84 -18.05 -1.84
CA LEU A 58 -19.27 -18.18 -2.11
C LEU A 58 -19.77 -17.06 -3.04
N GLN A 59 -20.99 -17.20 -3.53
CA GLN A 59 -21.69 -16.11 -4.24
C GLN A 59 -21.79 -14.88 -3.33
N GLY A 60 -21.70 -13.68 -3.92
CA GLY A 60 -21.68 -12.41 -3.18
C GLY A 60 -20.34 -12.05 -2.52
N GLN A 61 -19.42 -13.00 -2.31
CA GLN A 61 -18.08 -12.66 -1.80
C GLN A 61 -17.19 -12.09 -2.91
N ILE A 62 -16.24 -11.23 -2.54
CA ILE A 62 -15.16 -10.76 -3.40
C ILE A 62 -13.86 -11.49 -3.07
N THR A 63 -13.09 -11.79 -4.12
CA THR A 63 -11.73 -12.33 -4.01
C THR A 63 -10.74 -11.19 -4.14
N MET A 64 -9.76 -11.15 -3.25
CA MET A 64 -8.72 -10.12 -3.25
C MET A 64 -7.32 -10.69 -3.05
N GLU A 65 -6.33 -9.90 -3.45
CA GLU A 65 -4.93 -10.09 -3.09
C GLU A 65 -4.25 -8.74 -2.86
N LYS A 66 -3.06 -8.78 -2.28
CA LYS A 66 -2.18 -7.61 -2.25
C LYS A 66 -0.78 -7.99 -2.72
N THR A 67 -0.17 -7.13 -3.52
CA THR A 67 1.25 -7.19 -3.84
C THR A 67 1.77 -5.77 -4.04
N PRO A 68 2.41 -5.16 -3.02
CA PRO A 68 2.74 -3.73 -3.05
C PRO A 68 3.74 -3.30 -4.12
N SER A 69 4.47 -4.24 -4.73
CA SER A 69 5.42 -3.98 -5.82
C SER A 69 4.73 -3.79 -7.17
N TYR A 70 3.47 -4.22 -7.34
CA TYR A 70 2.76 -4.04 -8.61
C TYR A 70 2.70 -2.57 -9.00
N PHE A 71 2.46 -1.66 -8.04
CA PHE A 71 2.33 -0.24 -8.32
C PHE A 71 3.51 0.36 -9.10
N VAL A 72 4.72 -0.17 -8.89
CA VAL A 72 5.95 0.32 -9.54
C VAL A 72 6.49 -0.64 -10.61
N THR A 73 5.77 -1.74 -10.89
CA THR A 73 6.13 -2.70 -11.93
C THR A 73 5.58 -2.22 -13.26
N LYS A 74 6.46 -1.95 -14.23
CA LYS A 74 6.11 -1.33 -15.51
C LYS A 74 5.02 -2.11 -16.26
N GLU A 75 5.12 -3.43 -16.28
CA GLU A 75 4.22 -4.32 -17.03
C GLU A 75 2.93 -4.66 -16.28
N ALA A 76 2.85 -4.40 -14.96
CA ALA A 76 1.72 -4.82 -14.14
C ALA A 76 0.37 -4.24 -14.60
N PRO A 77 0.23 -2.95 -14.96
CA PRO A 77 -1.04 -2.40 -15.44
C PRO A 77 -1.57 -3.16 -16.66
N ARG A 78 -0.74 -3.35 -17.69
CA ARG A 78 -1.09 -4.10 -18.91
C ARG A 78 -1.49 -5.53 -18.59
N ARG A 79 -0.71 -6.22 -17.75
CA ARG A 79 -0.95 -7.62 -17.41
C ARG A 79 -2.25 -7.81 -16.62
N ILE A 80 -2.57 -6.91 -15.68
CA ILE A 80 -3.82 -6.94 -14.91
C ILE A 80 -5.00 -6.60 -15.82
N HIS A 81 -4.87 -5.57 -16.66
CA HIS A 81 -5.90 -5.19 -17.64
C HIS A 81 -6.23 -6.35 -18.60
N ASN A 82 -5.23 -7.09 -19.04
CA ASN A 82 -5.41 -8.28 -19.90
C ASN A 82 -6.11 -9.44 -19.17
N MET A 83 -6.00 -9.53 -17.84
CA MET A 83 -6.78 -10.50 -17.05
C MET A 83 -8.24 -10.06 -16.93
N SER A 84 -8.47 -8.80 -16.57
CA SER A 84 -9.80 -8.19 -16.55
C SER A 84 -9.69 -6.67 -16.55
N ARG A 85 -10.42 -6.03 -17.46
CA ARG A 85 -10.51 -4.56 -17.56
C ARG A 85 -11.34 -3.95 -16.41
N ASP A 86 -12.11 -4.78 -15.72
CA ASP A 86 -13.00 -4.37 -14.63
C ASP A 86 -12.39 -4.48 -13.24
N THR A 87 -11.15 -4.98 -13.13
CA THR A 87 -10.46 -5.08 -11.85
C THR A 87 -10.38 -3.73 -11.15
N LYS A 88 -10.87 -3.68 -9.91
CA LYS A 88 -10.73 -2.51 -9.03
C LYS A 88 -9.34 -2.50 -8.38
N LEU A 89 -8.74 -1.34 -8.27
CA LEU A 89 -7.35 -1.16 -7.85
C LEU A 89 -7.31 -0.27 -6.62
N ILE A 90 -6.66 -0.74 -5.55
CA ILE A 90 -6.51 0.03 -4.32
C ILE A 90 -5.03 0.36 -4.11
N VAL A 91 -4.75 1.63 -3.84
CA VAL A 91 -3.41 2.13 -3.53
C VAL A 91 -3.43 2.78 -2.15
N VAL A 92 -2.79 2.14 -1.18
CA VAL A 92 -2.56 2.72 0.16
C VAL A 92 -1.32 3.59 0.08
N VAL A 93 -1.52 4.91 0.00
CA VAL A 93 -0.45 5.91 -0.06
C VAL A 93 -0.05 6.37 1.33
N ARG A 94 1.09 7.03 1.43
CA ARG A 94 1.68 7.55 2.67
C ARG A 94 2.60 8.71 2.31
N ASN A 95 2.84 9.65 3.22
CA ASN A 95 3.83 10.70 3.04
C ASN A 95 5.15 10.10 2.49
N PRO A 96 5.59 10.48 1.27
CA PRO A 96 6.72 9.85 0.60
C PRO A 96 8.01 9.83 1.40
N VAL A 97 8.26 10.86 2.22
CA VAL A 97 9.45 10.95 3.10
C VAL A 97 9.38 9.86 4.16
N THR A 98 8.28 9.79 4.92
CA THR A 98 8.12 8.77 5.97
C THR A 98 8.04 7.36 5.40
N ARG A 99 7.50 7.20 4.19
CA ARG A 99 7.47 5.95 3.42
C ARG A 99 8.88 5.50 3.05
N ALA A 100 9.72 6.40 2.55
CA ALA A 100 11.13 6.12 2.21
C ALA A 100 11.93 5.70 3.45
N ILE A 101 11.79 6.42 4.56
CA ILE A 101 12.44 6.07 5.84
C ILE A 101 11.97 4.68 6.31
N SER A 102 10.68 4.37 6.19
CA SER A 102 10.15 3.05 6.56
C SER A 102 10.69 1.92 5.68
N ASP A 103 10.93 2.21 4.40
CA ASP A 103 11.51 1.27 3.44
C ASP A 103 12.98 0.97 3.76
N TYR A 104 13.76 2.03 4.01
CA TYR A 104 15.12 1.94 4.51
C TYR A 104 15.19 1.16 5.83
N THR A 105 14.35 1.49 6.81
CA THR A 105 14.31 0.80 8.12
C THR A 105 14.06 -0.70 7.96
N GLN A 106 13.20 -1.10 7.03
CA GLN A 106 12.99 -2.52 6.74
C GLN A 106 14.23 -3.17 6.14
N THR A 107 14.93 -2.48 5.24
CA THR A 107 16.16 -2.97 4.62
C THR A 107 17.27 -3.09 5.66
N LEU A 108 17.44 -2.07 6.51
CA LEU A 108 18.38 -2.06 7.64
C LEU A 108 18.15 -3.22 8.60
N SER A 109 16.89 -3.54 8.90
CA SER A 109 16.57 -4.69 9.79
C SER A 109 16.93 -6.06 9.21
N LYS A 110 17.19 -6.15 7.90
CA LYS A 110 17.62 -7.38 7.22
C LYS A 110 19.12 -7.39 6.94
N ASN A 111 19.68 -6.22 6.67
CA ASN A 111 21.10 -6.03 6.45
C ASN A 111 21.57 -4.77 7.21
N PRO A 112 22.14 -4.94 8.41
CA PRO A 112 22.64 -3.82 9.22
C PRO A 112 23.83 -3.08 8.61
N SER A 113 24.52 -3.65 7.61
CA SER A 113 25.73 -3.07 7.03
C SER A 113 25.48 -2.08 5.89
N ILE A 114 24.21 -1.75 5.61
CA ILE A 114 23.88 -0.78 4.55
C ILE A 114 24.33 0.64 4.94
N PRO A 115 24.67 1.51 3.97
CA PRO A 115 24.99 2.91 4.25
C PRO A 115 23.83 3.66 4.91
N SER A 116 24.12 4.82 5.49
CA SER A 116 23.10 5.67 6.11
C SER A 116 22.00 6.07 5.12
N PHE A 117 20.82 6.41 5.65
CA PHE A 117 19.69 6.86 4.83
C PHE A 117 20.08 8.04 3.94
N GLN A 118 20.82 9.00 4.49
CA GLN A 118 21.31 10.19 3.80
C GLN A 118 22.25 9.84 2.65
N ALA A 119 23.19 8.91 2.87
CA ALA A 119 24.15 8.48 1.84
C ALA A 119 23.46 7.78 0.67
N LEU A 120 22.33 7.09 0.90
CA LEU A 120 21.55 6.44 -0.14
C LEU A 120 20.54 7.40 -0.82
N ALA A 121 20.06 8.41 -0.09
CA ALA A 121 19.02 9.32 -0.57
C ALA A 121 19.55 10.41 -1.52
N PHE A 122 20.84 10.73 -1.47
CA PHE A 122 21.44 11.81 -2.24
C PHE A 122 22.65 11.32 -3.03
N LYS A 123 22.73 11.69 -4.31
CA LYS A 123 23.96 11.52 -5.11
C LYS A 123 25.06 12.45 -4.63
N ASN A 124 24.67 13.64 -4.18
CA ASN A 124 25.58 14.63 -3.63
C ASN A 124 24.85 15.42 -2.53
N LEU A 125 25.28 15.20 -1.29
CA LEU A 125 24.66 15.83 -0.13
C LEU A 125 24.94 17.33 -0.07
N SER A 126 26.07 17.84 -0.55
CA SER A 126 26.36 19.28 -0.52
C SER A 126 25.40 20.07 -1.41
N THR A 127 25.16 19.59 -2.63
CA THR A 127 24.24 20.20 -3.60
C THR A 127 22.76 19.91 -3.32
N GLY A 128 22.45 18.89 -2.52
CA GLY A 128 21.08 18.45 -2.28
C GLY A 128 20.48 17.63 -3.43
N LEU A 129 21.31 17.15 -4.37
CA LEU A 129 20.85 16.32 -5.48
C LEU A 129 20.37 14.95 -4.99
N VAL A 130 19.05 14.77 -4.96
CA VAL A 130 18.38 13.53 -4.55
C VAL A 130 18.64 12.42 -5.57
N ASP A 131 18.97 11.21 -5.08
CA ASP A 131 19.13 10.03 -5.92
C ASP A 131 17.78 9.36 -6.23
N THR A 132 17.22 9.68 -7.39
CA THR A 132 15.96 9.08 -7.88
C THR A 132 16.14 7.66 -8.42
N THR A 133 17.38 7.16 -8.54
CA THR A 133 17.64 5.76 -8.93
C THR A 133 17.46 4.81 -7.74
N TRP A 134 17.65 5.30 -6.52
CA TRP A 134 17.40 4.53 -5.31
C TRP A 134 15.92 4.20 -5.15
N SER A 135 15.60 2.92 -4.96
CA SER A 135 14.21 2.45 -4.94
C SER A 135 13.37 3.11 -3.85
N ALA A 136 13.96 3.44 -2.70
CA ALA A 136 13.23 4.07 -1.61
C ALA A 136 12.84 5.53 -1.92
N VAL A 137 13.56 6.21 -2.80
CA VAL A 137 13.10 7.50 -3.33
C VAL A 137 12.11 7.28 -4.46
N ARG A 138 12.48 6.48 -5.46
CA ARG A 138 11.69 6.28 -6.68
C ARG A 138 10.25 5.84 -6.43
N ILE A 139 10.00 4.97 -5.46
CA ILE A 139 8.64 4.48 -5.15
C ILE A 139 7.73 5.63 -4.68
N GLY A 140 8.27 6.65 -4.03
CA GLY A 140 7.52 7.79 -3.49
C GLY A 140 7.01 8.78 -4.54
N ILE A 141 7.48 8.67 -5.79
CA ILE A 141 7.07 9.55 -6.90
C ILE A 141 5.73 9.03 -7.47
N TYR A 142 4.66 9.11 -6.68
CA TYR A 142 3.39 8.44 -6.97
C TYR A 142 2.76 8.87 -8.28
N ALA A 143 2.79 10.18 -8.60
CA ALA A 143 2.26 10.71 -9.86
C ALA A 143 2.84 10.01 -11.09
N LYS A 144 4.17 9.80 -11.12
CA LYS A 144 4.86 9.12 -12.22
C LYS A 144 4.39 7.68 -12.40
N HIS A 145 4.19 6.96 -11.30
CA HIS A 145 3.69 5.59 -11.38
C HIS A 145 2.23 5.56 -11.80
N LEU A 146 1.42 6.48 -11.28
CA LEU A 146 0.01 6.60 -11.65
C LEU A 146 -0.16 6.89 -13.15
N ASP A 147 0.69 7.73 -13.76
CA ASP A 147 0.70 7.95 -15.21
C ASP A 147 0.83 6.62 -16.01
N ASN A 148 1.61 5.65 -15.53
CA ASN A 148 1.73 4.33 -16.15
C ASN A 148 0.46 3.48 -15.99
N TRP A 149 -0.23 3.62 -14.86
CA TRP A 149 -1.47 2.90 -14.59
C TRP A 149 -2.65 3.44 -15.41
N LEU A 150 -2.73 4.77 -15.56
CA LEU A 150 -3.81 5.45 -16.27
C LEU A 150 -3.82 5.21 -17.78
N GLN A 151 -2.72 4.69 -18.36
CA GLN A 151 -2.70 4.21 -19.74
C GLN A 151 -3.61 2.99 -19.98
N TYR A 152 -3.99 2.26 -18.92
CA TYR A 152 -4.74 1.00 -19.02
C TYR A 152 -6.06 1.02 -18.25
N PHE A 153 -6.13 1.78 -17.15
CA PHE A 153 -7.32 1.83 -16.30
C PHE A 153 -7.78 3.28 -16.12
N PRO A 154 -9.09 3.58 -16.26
CA PRO A 154 -9.59 4.89 -15.91
C PRO A 154 -9.48 5.12 -14.40
N LEU A 155 -9.37 6.39 -13.98
CA LEU A 155 -9.23 6.77 -12.57
C LEU A 155 -10.38 6.22 -11.69
N SER A 156 -11.58 6.04 -12.24
CA SER A 156 -12.74 5.45 -11.56
C SER A 156 -12.55 4.00 -11.11
N LYS A 157 -11.54 3.28 -11.64
CA LYS A 157 -11.15 1.95 -11.17
C LYS A 157 -10.16 2.00 -10.00
N PHE A 158 -9.74 3.19 -9.55
CA PHE A 158 -8.82 3.37 -8.43
C PHE A 158 -9.50 3.88 -7.17
N LEU A 159 -9.02 3.41 -6.04
CA LEU A 159 -9.19 4.05 -4.74
C LEU A 159 -7.83 4.32 -4.12
N PHE A 160 -7.62 5.57 -3.72
CA PHE A 160 -6.44 6.00 -2.98
C PHE A 160 -6.78 6.14 -1.50
N VAL A 161 -6.16 5.27 -0.69
CA VAL A 161 -6.37 5.18 0.76
C VAL A 161 -5.24 5.92 1.46
N SER A 162 -5.58 6.80 2.40
CA SER A 162 -4.58 7.52 3.20
C SER A 162 -4.02 6.58 4.26
N GLY A 163 -2.73 6.27 4.20
CA GLY A 163 -2.05 5.47 5.21
C GLY A 163 -2.01 6.16 6.58
N GLU A 164 -1.96 7.49 6.61
CA GLU A 164 -2.08 8.29 7.83
C GLU A 164 -3.47 8.14 8.46
N ARG A 165 -4.54 8.33 7.68
CA ARG A 165 -5.90 8.14 8.19
C ARG A 165 -6.21 6.69 8.53
N LEU A 166 -5.61 5.72 7.84
CA LEU A 166 -5.77 4.30 8.21
C LEU A 166 -5.21 3.99 9.61
N VAL A 167 -4.34 4.85 10.15
CA VAL A 167 -3.85 4.76 11.53
C VAL A 167 -4.72 5.57 12.48
N SER A 168 -5.06 6.83 12.15
CA SER A 168 -5.79 7.72 13.05
C SER A 168 -7.30 7.46 13.10
N ASP A 169 -7.88 7.02 11.98
CA ASP A 169 -9.30 6.78 11.75
C ASP A 169 -9.49 5.57 10.80
N PRO A 170 -9.17 4.34 11.27
CA PRO A 170 -9.29 3.14 10.45
C PRO A 170 -10.74 2.88 10.00
N ALA A 171 -11.73 3.22 10.82
CA ALA A 171 -13.14 3.00 10.48
C ALA A 171 -13.61 3.91 9.33
N GLY A 172 -13.22 5.19 9.34
CA GLY A 172 -13.53 6.12 8.26
C GLY A 172 -12.94 5.70 6.92
N GLU A 173 -11.66 5.31 6.89
CA GLU A 173 -11.03 4.79 5.65
C GLU A 173 -11.66 3.47 5.22
N MET A 174 -12.00 2.58 6.15
CA MET A 174 -12.72 1.34 5.84
C MET A 174 -14.12 1.58 5.26
N GLY A 175 -14.82 2.65 5.67
CA GLY A 175 -16.08 3.07 5.05
C GLY A 175 -15.91 3.34 3.56
N ARG A 176 -14.91 4.17 3.19
CA ARG A 176 -14.59 4.49 1.78
C ARG A 176 -14.23 3.25 0.97
N VAL A 177 -13.45 2.34 1.56
CA VAL A 177 -13.02 1.11 0.90
C VAL A 177 -14.20 0.16 0.66
N GLN A 178 -15.11 0.01 1.64
CA GLN A 178 -16.30 -0.82 1.50
C GLN A 178 -17.20 -0.32 0.38
N ASP A 179 -17.47 0.99 0.33
CA ASP A 179 -18.28 1.59 -0.74
C ASP A 179 -17.66 1.40 -2.12
N PHE A 180 -16.36 1.68 -2.23
CA PHE A 180 -15.63 1.50 -3.48
C PHE A 180 -15.70 0.06 -3.97
N LEU A 181 -15.69 -0.92 -3.07
CA LEU A 181 -15.82 -2.34 -3.39
C LEU A 181 -17.28 -2.77 -3.65
N GLY A 182 -18.28 -1.93 -3.36
CA GLY A 182 -19.70 -2.28 -3.43
C GLY A 182 -20.15 -3.20 -2.30
N LEU A 183 -19.52 -3.09 -1.13
CA LEU A 183 -19.82 -3.86 0.07
C LEU A 183 -20.66 -3.04 1.04
N ARG A 184 -21.49 -3.72 1.84
CA ARG A 184 -22.16 -3.10 2.98
C ARG A 184 -21.10 -2.62 3.98
N ARG A 185 -21.28 -1.44 4.59
CA ARG A 185 -20.37 -0.92 5.61
C ARG A 185 -20.55 -1.66 6.93
N LEU A 186 -19.83 -2.78 7.10
CA LEU A 186 -19.88 -3.60 8.31
C LEU A 186 -18.64 -3.49 9.18
N VAL A 187 -17.47 -3.22 8.59
CA VAL A 187 -16.27 -2.92 9.36
C VAL A 187 -16.36 -1.46 9.80
N THR A 188 -16.67 -1.28 11.07
CA THR A 188 -16.91 0.00 11.75
C THR A 188 -15.96 0.18 12.93
N GLU A 189 -16.09 1.28 13.68
CA GLU A 189 -15.30 1.61 14.87
C GLU A 189 -15.21 0.46 15.89
N GLN A 190 -16.29 -0.30 16.08
CA GLN A 190 -16.35 -1.44 17.02
C GLN A 190 -15.36 -2.58 16.70
N HIS A 191 -14.85 -2.62 15.47
CA HIS A 191 -13.86 -3.60 15.03
C HIS A 191 -12.44 -3.22 15.44
N PHE A 192 -12.23 -1.99 15.93
CA PHE A 192 -10.92 -1.45 16.23
C PHE A 192 -10.78 -1.10 17.71
N TYR A 193 -9.56 -1.25 18.22
CA TYR A 193 -9.13 -0.64 19.47
C TYR A 193 -7.71 -0.12 19.27
N PHE A 194 -7.35 0.95 19.96
CA PHE A 194 -5.99 1.48 19.91
C PHE A 194 -5.11 0.79 20.94
N ASN A 195 -3.95 0.28 20.52
CA ASN A 195 -2.97 -0.29 21.44
C ASN A 195 -1.88 0.76 21.72
N GLU A 196 -1.91 1.38 22.90
CA GLU A 196 -0.97 2.44 23.29
C GLU A 196 0.49 1.99 23.26
N THR A 197 0.77 0.77 23.73
CA THR A 197 2.13 0.20 23.73
C THR A 197 2.67 0.01 22.32
N LYS A 198 1.79 -0.36 21.38
CA LYS A 198 2.17 -0.53 19.98
C LYS A 198 2.16 0.80 19.22
N GLY A 199 1.30 1.74 19.60
CA GLY A 199 1.05 3.01 18.91
C GLY A 199 0.25 2.85 17.60
N PHE A 200 -0.55 1.78 17.47
CA PHE A 200 -1.33 1.51 16.25
C PHE A 200 -2.70 0.89 16.57
N PRO A 201 -3.71 1.10 15.70
CA PRO A 201 -4.99 0.40 15.81
C PRO A 201 -4.83 -1.10 15.54
N CYS A 202 -5.61 -1.89 16.28
CA CYS A 202 -5.65 -3.33 16.24
C CYS A 202 -7.10 -3.82 16.09
N LEU A 203 -7.29 -5.06 15.63
CA LEU A 203 -8.62 -5.63 15.46
C LEU A 203 -9.12 -6.23 16.78
N THR A 204 -10.34 -5.88 17.20
CA THR A 204 -11.00 -6.48 18.37
C THR A 204 -11.34 -7.95 18.12
N ARG A 205 -11.77 -8.28 16.90
CA ARG A 205 -12.03 -9.66 16.45
C ARG A 205 -11.53 -9.86 15.01
N PRO A 206 -10.37 -10.52 14.80
CA PRO A 206 -9.87 -10.83 13.48
C PRO A 206 -10.65 -11.97 12.82
N GLU A 207 -10.54 -12.10 11.50
CA GLU A 207 -11.14 -13.20 10.74
C GLU A 207 -10.77 -14.58 11.33
N GLY A 208 -11.78 -15.37 11.70
CA GLY A 208 -11.60 -16.72 12.23
C GLY A 208 -11.04 -16.81 13.66
N GLY A 209 -10.98 -15.69 14.40
CA GLY A 209 -10.51 -15.67 15.78
C GLY A 209 -11.44 -14.90 16.73
N SER A 210 -11.50 -15.32 18.00
CA SER A 210 -12.30 -14.68 19.04
C SER A 210 -11.53 -13.64 19.87
N ARG A 211 -10.20 -13.57 19.72
CA ARG A 211 -9.32 -12.72 20.54
C ARG A 211 -8.80 -11.51 19.75
N PRO A 212 -8.61 -10.36 20.42
CA PRO A 212 -8.00 -9.19 19.80
C PRO A 212 -6.64 -9.48 19.20
N ARG A 213 -6.34 -8.86 18.05
CA ARG A 213 -5.08 -9.08 17.32
C ARG A 213 -4.53 -7.80 16.74
N CYS A 214 -3.32 -7.48 17.17
CA CYS A 214 -2.48 -6.48 16.54
C CYS A 214 -1.65 -7.07 15.40
N LEU A 215 -1.20 -6.21 14.47
CA LEU A 215 -0.20 -6.59 13.49
C LEU A 215 1.12 -6.97 14.17
N GLY A 216 1.85 -7.94 13.61
CA GLY A 216 3.09 -8.46 14.19
C GLY A 216 4.24 -7.43 14.29
N LYS A 217 5.33 -7.79 14.97
CA LYS A 217 6.51 -6.94 15.24
C LYS A 217 7.13 -6.31 13.98
N SER A 218 6.95 -6.94 12.82
CA SER A 218 7.41 -6.40 11.53
C SER A 218 6.57 -5.23 11.00
N LYS A 219 5.53 -4.78 11.71
CA LYS A 219 4.65 -3.65 11.36
C LYS A 219 4.66 -2.62 12.50
N GLY A 220 4.99 -1.37 12.17
CA GLY A 220 5.27 -0.32 13.15
C GLY A 220 6.68 -0.38 13.72
N ARG A 221 7.71 -0.55 12.88
CA ARG A 221 9.10 -0.53 13.36
C ARG A 221 9.47 0.90 13.80
N PRO A 222 10.25 1.06 14.88
CA PRO A 222 10.84 2.35 15.20
C PRO A 222 11.74 2.79 14.03
N HIS A 223 11.62 4.04 13.65
CA HIS A 223 12.44 4.61 12.58
C HIS A 223 13.72 5.21 13.19
N PRO A 224 14.88 5.11 12.50
CA PRO A 224 16.08 5.82 12.93
C PRO A 224 15.85 7.33 12.85
N ARG A 225 16.53 8.09 13.71
CA ARG A 225 16.53 9.55 13.64
C ARG A 225 17.24 9.98 12.35
N ILE A 226 16.52 10.71 11.52
CA ILE A 226 17.06 11.29 10.28
C ILE A 226 17.31 12.78 10.51
N ASP A 227 18.40 13.29 9.93
CA ASP A 227 18.73 14.71 9.98
C ASP A 227 17.58 15.57 9.44
N GLY A 228 17.23 16.63 10.17
CA GLY A 228 16.13 17.53 9.81
C GLY A 228 16.32 18.25 8.47
N GLN A 229 17.56 18.57 8.09
CA GLN A 229 17.86 19.15 6.78
C GLN A 229 17.61 18.14 5.65
N VAL A 230 17.94 16.86 5.88
CA VAL A 230 17.66 15.80 4.91
C VAL A 230 16.16 15.58 4.74
N VAL A 231 15.41 15.56 5.85
CA VAL A 231 13.93 15.47 5.80
C VAL A 231 13.35 16.65 5.02
N ARG A 232 13.82 17.88 5.28
CA ARG A 232 13.38 19.09 4.57
C ARG A 232 13.65 19.00 3.08
N ARG A 233 14.87 18.67 2.66
CA ARG A 233 15.24 18.54 1.24
C ARG A 233 14.45 17.46 0.52
N LEU A 234 14.17 16.33 1.17
CA LEU A 234 13.30 15.31 0.59
C LEU A 234 11.85 15.78 0.47
N ARG A 235 11.33 16.52 1.46
CA ARG A 235 10.00 17.13 1.35
C ARG A 235 9.94 18.10 0.16
N ASP A 236 10.92 18.99 0.03
CA ASP A 236 11.01 19.94 -1.08
C ASP A 236 11.09 19.21 -2.44
N PHE A 237 11.87 18.12 -2.50
CA PHE A 237 11.94 17.25 -3.68
C PHE A 237 10.60 16.62 -4.05
N TYR A 238 9.85 16.09 -3.08
CA TYR A 238 8.57 15.42 -3.34
C TYR A 238 7.42 16.38 -3.62
N ARG A 239 7.43 17.59 -3.05
CA ARG A 239 6.35 18.57 -3.13
C ARG A 239 5.74 18.73 -4.53
N PRO A 240 6.50 19.00 -5.61
CA PRO A 240 5.90 19.13 -6.94
C PRO A 240 5.21 17.84 -7.43
N PHE A 241 5.73 16.67 -7.06
CA PHE A 241 5.12 15.39 -7.41
C PHE A 241 3.87 15.09 -6.57
N ASN A 242 3.85 15.52 -5.31
CA ASN A 242 2.69 15.39 -4.43
C ASN A 242 1.54 16.27 -4.92
N LEU A 243 1.80 17.54 -5.23
CA LEU A 243 0.79 18.46 -5.77
C LEU A 243 0.20 17.91 -7.08
N LYS A 244 1.06 17.40 -7.98
CA LYS A 244 0.59 16.69 -9.20
C LYS A 244 -0.28 15.49 -8.84
N PHE A 245 0.14 14.67 -7.87
CA PHE A 245 -0.63 13.51 -7.44
C PHE A 245 -2.00 13.91 -6.86
N TYR A 246 -2.07 14.96 -6.05
CA TYR A 246 -3.33 15.45 -5.47
C TYR A 246 -4.30 15.90 -6.55
N GLN A 247 -3.80 16.63 -7.54
CA GLN A 247 -4.57 17.03 -8.71
C GLN A 247 -5.07 15.80 -9.49
N MET A 248 -4.19 14.82 -9.75
CA MET A 248 -4.55 13.61 -10.48
C MET A 248 -5.62 12.78 -9.76
N THR A 249 -5.57 12.71 -8.42
CA THR A 249 -6.51 11.91 -7.64
C THR A 249 -7.75 12.68 -7.18
N GLY A 250 -7.77 14.01 -7.32
CA GLY A 250 -8.81 14.87 -6.74
C GLY A 250 -8.84 14.80 -5.21
N GLN A 251 -7.72 14.50 -4.57
CA GLN A 251 -7.62 14.32 -3.12
C GLN A 251 -6.28 14.86 -2.60
N ASP A 252 -6.35 15.81 -1.68
CA ASP A 252 -5.20 16.24 -0.89
C ASP A 252 -4.97 15.26 0.28
N PHE A 253 -3.74 14.81 0.47
CA PHE A 253 -3.34 13.89 1.54
C PHE A 253 -2.61 14.59 2.70
N GLY A 254 -2.40 15.91 2.64
CA GLY A 254 -1.84 16.73 3.71
C GLY A 254 -0.37 16.42 4.01
N TRP A 255 0.45 16.15 3.00
CA TRP A 255 1.88 15.88 3.19
C TRP A 255 2.77 17.12 3.08
N ASP A 256 2.24 18.21 2.52
CA ASP A 256 2.94 19.46 2.18
C ASP A 256 2.29 20.68 2.84
#